data_AF-A0A1M5GJ71-F1
#
_entry.id   AF-A0A1M5GJ71-F1
#
_cell.length_a   1.000
_cell.length_b   1.000
_cell.length_c   1.000
_cell.angle_alpha   90.00
_cell.angle_beta   90.00
_cell.angle_gamma   90.00
#
_symmetry.space_group_name_H-M   'P 1'
#
loop_
_entity.id
_entity.type
_entity.pdbx_description
1 polymer ?
#
loop_
_entity_poly.entity_id
_entity_poly.type
_entity_poly.pdbx_seq_one_letter_code
_entity_poly.pdbx_strand_id
1 'polypeptide(L)'
;MKKVQLSIYLDPEIFASLEAHAQRQGKPKSLVAEAAIGSFLSPDDSDRREAAIAKRLDRIVRVLERLERNDGVTLETIALFIRFWLTSTPALPEQSGPTARAKGAERYDRFVEALGRRLSSGSTVLKEVSVELPEAGNAEQDKGQAGAR
;
A
#
# COMPACT_ATOMS: atom_id res chain seq x y z
N MET A 1 10.88 -12.84 44.77
CA MET A 1 10.29 -14.16 45.10
C MET A 1 11.37 -15.22 44.92
N LYS A 2 11.34 -16.33 45.69
CA LYS A 2 12.32 -17.41 45.53
C LYS A 2 12.02 -18.18 44.23
N LYS A 3 13.04 -18.44 43.41
CA LYS A 3 12.92 -19.26 42.20
C LYS A 3 12.97 -20.74 42.57
N VAL A 4 12.18 -21.55 41.86
CA VAL A 4 12.20 -23.02 41.99
C VAL A 4 13.13 -23.59 40.93
N GLN A 5 13.98 -24.55 41.30
CA GLN A 5 14.84 -25.25 40.34
C GLN A 5 13.99 -26.24 39.53
N LEU A 6 14.06 -26.13 38.21
CA LEU A 6 13.37 -27.01 37.27
C LEU A 6 14.40 -27.84 36.51
N SER A 7 14.32 -29.17 36.63
CA SER A 7 15.12 -30.11 35.84
C SER A 7 14.21 -30.84 34.86
N ILE A 8 14.39 -30.60 33.57
CA ILE A 8 13.60 -31.21 32.49
C ILE A 8 14.52 -31.64 31.35
N TYR A 9 14.09 -32.66 30.62
CA TYR A 9 14.70 -33.01 29.34
C TYR A 9 14.05 -32.18 28.24
N LEU A 10 14.88 -31.63 27.36
CA LEU A 10 14.47 -30.91 26.17
C LEU A 10 14.96 -31.67 24.96
N ASP A 11 14.18 -31.65 23.88
CA ASP A 11 14.68 -32.09 22.59
C ASP A 11 15.96 -31.31 22.22
N PRO A 12 17.01 -31.97 21.69
CA PRO A 12 18.27 -31.32 21.36
C PRO A 12 18.12 -30.11 20.42
N GLU A 13 17.19 -30.16 19.46
CA GLU A 13 16.94 -29.06 18.52
C GLU A 13 16.31 -27.84 19.22
N ILE A 14 15.41 -28.10 20.18
CA ILE A 14 14.79 -27.06 21.01
C ILE A 14 15.82 -26.42 21.94
N PHE A 15 16.69 -27.23 22.55
CA PHE A 15 17.76 -26.71 23.39
C PHE A 15 18.73 -25.81 22.60
N ALA A 16 19.14 -26.24 21.40
CA ALA A 16 19.97 -25.45 20.51
C ALA A 16 19.29 -24.13 20.10
N SER A 17 17.98 -24.17 19.80
CA SER A 17 17.19 -22.99 19.47
C SER A 17 17.10 -22.00 20.63
N LEU A 18 16.89 -22.49 21.86
CA LEU A 18 16.89 -21.68 23.08
C LEU A 18 18.27 -21.01 23.29
N GLU A 19 19.35 -21.77 23.14
CA GLU A 19 20.71 -21.27 23.32
C GLU A 19 21.05 -20.19 22.28
N ALA A 20 20.75 -20.43 21.01
CA ALA A 20 20.95 -19.46 19.94
C ALA A 20 20.10 -18.19 20.18
N HIS A 21 18.85 -18.33 20.62
CA HIS A 21 17.99 -17.18 20.92
C HIS A 21 18.53 -16.37 22.11
N ALA A 22 18.94 -17.04 23.18
CA ALA A 22 19.51 -16.41 24.37
C ALA A 22 20.80 -15.65 24.05
N GLN A 23 21.67 -16.25 23.22
CA GLN A 23 22.91 -15.63 22.78
C GLN A 23 22.67 -14.39 21.91
N ARG A 24 21.75 -14.45 20.94
CA ARG A 24 21.37 -13.29 20.11
C ARG A 24 20.83 -12.12 20.94
N GLN A 25 20.14 -12.42 22.05
CA GLN A 25 19.55 -11.43 22.94
C GLN A 25 20.49 -10.98 24.07
N GLY A 26 21.67 -11.59 24.21
CA GLY A 26 22.60 -11.32 25.32
C GLY A 26 22.02 -11.65 26.70
N LYS A 27 21.08 -12.62 26.78
CA LYS A 27 20.35 -12.96 28.01
C LYS A 27 20.68 -14.37 28.48
N PRO A 28 20.65 -14.66 29.80
CA PRO A 28 20.85 -16.01 30.29
C PRO A 28 19.70 -16.93 29.88
N LYS A 29 20.03 -18.18 29.53
CA LYS A 29 19.09 -19.22 29.06
C LYS A 29 17.90 -19.41 30.01
N SER A 30 18.15 -19.41 31.33
CA SER A 30 17.11 -19.57 32.35
C SER A 30 16.08 -18.44 32.34
N LEU A 31 16.49 -17.20 32.05
CA LEU A 31 15.58 -16.06 31.97
C LEU A 31 14.72 -16.12 30.71
N VAL A 32 15.31 -16.54 29.58
CA VAL A 32 14.55 -16.74 28.34
C VAL A 32 13.56 -17.89 28.50
N ALA A 33 13.97 -19.01 29.11
CA ALA A 33 13.11 -20.16 29.37
C ALA A 33 11.95 -19.81 30.33
N GLU A 34 12.23 -19.12 31.43
CA GLU A 34 11.20 -18.66 32.38
C GLU A 34 10.19 -17.73 31.71
N ALA A 35 10.65 -16.78 30.89
CA ALA A 35 9.76 -15.88 30.15
C ALA A 35 8.91 -16.62 29.11
N ALA A 36 9.50 -17.59 28.40
CA ALA A 36 8.77 -18.41 27.43
C ALA A 36 7.69 -19.26 28.11
N ILE A 37 8.02 -19.94 29.21
CA ILE A 37 7.07 -20.74 29.99
C ILE A 37 5.97 -19.85 30.59
N GLY A 38 6.34 -18.71 31.16
CA GLY A 38 5.39 -17.76 31.72
C GLY A 38 4.41 -17.20 30.68
N SER A 39 4.89 -16.92 29.46
CA SER A 39 4.03 -16.48 28.35
C SER A 39 3.13 -17.60 27.85
N PHE A 40 3.65 -18.83 27.75
CA PHE A 40 2.87 -20.00 27.30
C PHE A 40 1.75 -20.37 28.27
N LEU A 41 2.00 -20.26 29.58
CA LEU A 41 1.03 -20.61 30.62
C LEU A 41 0.04 -19.49 30.95
N SER A 42 0.15 -18.31 30.33
CA SER A 42 -0.76 -17.20 30.56
C SER A 42 -2.02 -17.37 29.68
N PRO A 43 -3.20 -17.68 30.25
CA PRO A 43 -4.45 -17.87 29.50
C PRO A 43 -4.89 -16.59 28.76
N ASP A 44 -4.33 -15.45 29.15
CA ASP A 44 -4.65 -14.14 28.61
C ASP A 44 -3.79 -13.75 27.40
N ASP A 45 -2.61 -14.34 27.20
CA ASP A 45 -1.64 -13.82 26.22
C ASP A 45 -2.01 -14.19 24.78
N SER A 46 -2.43 -15.43 24.51
CA SER A 46 -2.89 -15.84 23.18
C SER A 46 -4.17 -15.09 22.81
N ASP A 47 -5.16 -15.12 23.70
CA ASP A 47 -6.50 -14.62 23.44
C ASP A 47 -6.50 -13.10 23.29
N ARG A 48 -5.69 -12.37 24.09
CA ARG A 48 -5.52 -10.91 23.92
C ARG A 48 -4.79 -10.56 22.63
N ARG A 49 -3.79 -11.35 22.22
CA ARG A 49 -3.07 -11.11 20.95
C ARG A 49 -4.01 -11.34 19.77
N GLU A 50 -4.77 -12.42 19.77
CA GLU A 50 -5.75 -12.71 18.73
C GLU A 50 -6.86 -11.65 18.69
N ALA A 51 -7.41 -11.25 19.84
CA ALA A 51 -8.40 -10.18 19.91
C ALA A 51 -7.85 -8.83 19.42
N ALA A 52 -6.58 -8.51 19.72
CA ALA A 52 -5.94 -7.29 19.23
C ALA A 52 -5.74 -7.31 17.71
N ILE A 53 -5.42 -8.48 17.14
CA ILE A 53 -5.31 -8.67 15.69
C ILE A 53 -6.69 -8.52 15.02
N ALA A 54 -7.71 -9.20 15.54
CA ALA A 54 -9.08 -9.09 15.04
C ALA A 54 -9.57 -7.63 15.05
N LYS A 55 -9.36 -6.91 16.15
CA LYS A 55 -9.72 -5.49 16.26
C LYS A 55 -8.96 -4.60 15.27
N ARG A 56 -7.69 -4.91 14.97
CA ARG A 56 -6.92 -4.18 13.94
C ARG A 56 -7.47 -4.47 12.55
N LEU A 57 -7.83 -5.73 12.27
CA LEU A 57 -8.43 -6.12 11.00
C LEU A 57 -9.77 -5.43 10.79
N ASP A 58 -10.65 -5.43 11.79
CA ASP A 58 -11.93 -4.71 11.74
C ASP A 58 -11.74 -3.21 11.47
N ARG A 59 -10.73 -2.60 12.09
CA ARG A 59 -10.39 -1.20 11.83
C ARG A 59 -9.93 -0.98 10.39
N ILE A 60 -9.14 -1.89 9.82
CA ILE A 60 -8.70 -1.83 8.42
C ILE A 60 -9.91 -1.93 7.49
N VAL A 61 -10.81 -2.89 7.72
CA VAL A 61 -12.03 -3.06 6.91
C VAL A 61 -12.85 -1.77 6.91
N ARG A 62 -13.11 -1.16 8.07
CA ARG A 62 -13.85 0.11 8.15
C ARG A 62 -13.16 1.26 7.44
N VAL A 63 -11.83 1.29 7.43
CA VAL A 63 -11.06 2.30 6.69
C VAL A 63 -11.20 2.07 5.19
N LEU A 64 -11.13 0.82 4.73
CA LEU A 64 -11.31 0.45 3.33
C LEU A 64 -12.72 0.77 2.83
N GLU A 65 -13.77 0.41 3.58
CA GLU A 65 -15.16 0.73 3.23
C GLU A 65 -15.37 2.25 3.08
N ARG A 66 -14.78 3.04 4.00
CA ARG A 66 -14.86 4.50 3.90
C ARG A 66 -14.07 5.04 2.71
N LEU A 67 -12.91 4.45 2.41
CA LEU A 67 -12.09 4.83 1.26
C LEU A 67 -12.85 4.54 -0.02
N GLU A 68 -13.41 3.34 -0.18
CA GLU A 68 -14.23 2.95 -1.32
C GLU A 68 -15.42 3.90 -1.52
N ARG A 69 -16.13 4.25 -0.44
CA ARG A 69 -17.21 5.23 -0.50
C ARG A 69 -16.71 6.59 -0.99
N ASN A 70 -15.60 7.08 -0.46
CA ASN A 70 -15.04 8.39 -0.83
C ASN A 70 -14.53 8.38 -2.29
N ASP A 71 -13.92 7.28 -2.73
CA ASP A 71 -13.46 7.09 -4.10
C ASP A 71 -14.66 7.05 -5.06
N GLY A 72 -15.74 6.37 -4.69
CA GLY A 72 -17.00 6.39 -5.45
C GLY A 72 -17.57 7.80 -5.59
N VAL A 73 -17.65 8.56 -4.49
CA VAL A 73 -18.10 9.97 -4.53
C VAL A 73 -17.18 10.82 -5.42
N THR A 74 -15.87 10.61 -5.36
CA THR A 74 -14.89 11.34 -6.18
C THR A 74 -15.06 11.01 -7.66
N LEU A 75 -15.22 9.73 -7.99
CA LEU A 75 -15.43 9.27 -9.36
C LEU A 75 -16.72 9.84 -9.95
N GLU A 76 -17.83 9.81 -9.19
CA GLU A 76 -19.10 10.40 -9.60
C GLU A 76 -18.98 11.92 -9.81
N THR A 77 -18.29 12.61 -8.90
CA THR A 77 -18.07 14.05 -9.01
C THR A 77 -17.27 14.40 -10.28
N ILE A 78 -16.20 13.66 -10.56
CA ILE A 78 -15.39 13.86 -11.77
C ILE A 78 -16.21 13.53 -13.03
N ALA A 79 -16.97 12.45 -13.02
CA ALA A 79 -17.82 12.07 -14.15
C ALA A 79 -18.87 13.15 -14.46
N LEU A 80 -19.53 13.68 -13.43
CA LEU A 80 -20.46 14.80 -13.56
C LEU A 80 -19.77 16.07 -14.05
N PHE A 81 -18.58 16.39 -13.54
CA PHE A 81 -17.80 17.54 -13.98
C PHE A 81 -17.41 17.44 -15.46
N ILE A 82 -16.87 16.30 -15.90
CA ILE A 82 -16.48 16.08 -17.30
C ILE A 82 -17.71 16.17 -18.21
N ARG A 83 -18.82 15.53 -17.82
CA ARG A 83 -20.06 15.59 -18.58
C ARG A 83 -20.55 17.03 -18.70
N PHE A 84 -20.68 17.73 -17.57
CA PHE A 84 -21.08 19.13 -17.55
C PHE A 84 -20.16 19.99 -18.42
N TRP A 85 -18.85 19.83 -18.32
CA TRP A 85 -17.89 20.59 -19.11
C TRP A 85 -18.07 20.35 -20.62
N LEU A 86 -18.15 19.09 -21.05
CA LEU A 86 -18.28 18.73 -22.47
C LEU A 86 -19.64 19.11 -23.06
N THR A 87 -20.70 19.10 -22.25
CA THR A 87 -22.06 19.44 -22.70
C THR A 87 -22.41 20.92 -22.57
N SER A 88 -21.80 21.64 -21.63
CA SER A 88 -22.15 23.03 -21.30
C SER A 88 -21.16 24.06 -21.84
N THR A 89 -20.00 23.66 -22.38
CA THR A 89 -19.08 24.61 -23.04
C THR A 89 -19.73 25.11 -24.33
N PRO A 90 -20.20 26.38 -24.39
CA PRO A 90 -20.83 26.91 -25.58
C PRO A 90 -19.74 27.15 -26.62
N ALA A 91 -19.79 26.45 -27.74
CA ALA A 91 -19.06 26.87 -28.91
C ALA A 91 -19.82 28.08 -29.48
N LEU A 92 -19.41 29.31 -29.14
CA LEU A 92 -19.89 30.59 -29.69
C LEU A 92 -21.40 30.95 -29.50
N PRO A 93 -21.73 32.26 -29.36
CA PRO A 93 -23.09 32.74 -29.10
C PRO A 93 -24.14 32.33 -30.16
N GLU A 94 -23.74 32.19 -31.42
CA GLU A 94 -24.61 31.80 -32.54
C GLU A 94 -25.15 30.36 -32.47
N GLN A 95 -24.60 29.51 -31.60
CA GLN A 95 -24.87 28.07 -31.61
C GLN A 95 -25.79 27.64 -30.45
N SER A 96 -26.42 28.60 -29.78
CA SER A 96 -27.23 28.45 -28.57
C SER A 96 -28.58 27.75 -28.81
N GLY A 97 -28.57 26.50 -29.30
CA GLY A 97 -29.78 25.75 -29.65
C GLY A 97 -29.68 24.25 -29.37
N PRO A 98 -30.77 23.49 -29.61
CA PRO A 98 -30.81 22.03 -29.46
C PRO A 98 -29.65 21.30 -30.17
N THR A 99 -29.20 21.82 -31.31
CA THR A 99 -28.07 21.31 -32.09
C THR A 99 -26.73 21.37 -31.34
N ALA A 100 -26.47 22.40 -30.52
CA ALA A 100 -25.24 22.45 -29.72
C ALA A 100 -25.29 21.51 -28.52
N ARG A 101 -26.47 21.34 -27.89
CA ARG A 101 -26.65 20.33 -26.82
C ARG A 101 -26.41 18.91 -27.36
N ALA A 102 -26.92 18.61 -28.55
CA ALA A 102 -26.68 17.32 -29.23
C ALA A 102 -25.19 17.09 -29.53
N LYS A 103 -24.48 18.10 -30.04
CA LYS A 103 -23.02 18.02 -30.25
C LYS A 103 -22.24 17.82 -28.94
N GLY A 104 -22.70 18.39 -27.83
CA GLY A 104 -22.11 18.19 -26.51
C GLY A 104 -22.25 16.75 -26.00
N ALA A 105 -23.43 16.14 -26.19
CA ALA A 105 -23.67 14.74 -25.86
C ALA A 105 -22.76 13.80 -26.69
N GLU A 106 -22.65 14.04 -28.00
CA GLU A 106 -21.77 13.25 -28.89
C GLU A 106 -20.29 13.29 -28.45
N ARG A 107 -19.80 14.45 -27.97
CA ARG A 107 -18.43 14.56 -27.43
C ARG A 107 -18.25 13.74 -26.16
N TYR A 108 -19.25 13.73 -25.28
CA TYR A 108 -19.20 12.92 -24.05
C TYR A 108 -19.16 11.42 -24.39
N ASP A 109 -20.00 10.96 -25.31
CA ASP A 109 -20.02 9.54 -25.71
C ASP A 109 -18.67 9.11 -26.30
N ARG A 110 -18.06 9.93 -27.16
CA ARG A 110 -16.70 9.68 -27.69
C ARG A 110 -15.64 9.66 -26.58
N PHE A 111 -15.76 10.52 -25.57
CA PHE A 111 -14.85 10.52 -24.43
C PHE A 111 -14.95 9.22 -23.64
N VAL A 112 -16.17 8.76 -23.33
CA VAL A 112 -16.41 7.50 -22.60
C VAL A 112 -15.83 6.31 -23.39
N GLU A 113 -16.04 6.27 -24.70
CA GLU A 113 -15.52 5.22 -25.57
C GLU A 113 -13.98 5.22 -25.60
N ALA A 114 -13.36 6.39 -25.73
CA ALA A 114 -11.90 6.53 -25.70
C ALA A 114 -11.31 6.12 -24.35
N LEU A 115 -11.96 6.49 -23.23
CA LEU A 115 -11.56 6.08 -21.89
C LEU A 115 -11.65 4.56 -21.72
N GLY A 116 -12.75 3.94 -22.17
CA GLY A 116 -12.92 2.48 -22.13
C GLY A 116 -11.84 1.72 -22.91
N ARG A 117 -11.51 2.19 -24.12
CA ARG A 117 -10.38 1.63 -24.92
C ARG A 117 -9.04 1.78 -24.20
N ARG A 118 -8.80 2.89 -23.52
CA ARG A 118 -7.54 3.13 -22.81
C ARG A 118 -7.41 2.29 -21.53
N LEU A 119 -8.50 2.11 -20.79
CA LEU A 119 -8.52 1.25 -19.60
C LEU A 119 -8.32 -0.23 -19.97
N SER A 120 -8.99 -0.70 -21.04
CA SER A 120 -8.82 -2.08 -21.53
C SER A 120 -7.42 -2.38 -22.07
N SER A 121 -6.69 -1.37 -22.57
CA SER A 121 -5.29 -1.53 -22.99
C SER A 121 -4.28 -1.45 -21.84
N GLY A 122 -4.72 -1.19 -20.60
CA GLY A 122 -3.85 -1.10 -19.41
C GLY A 122 -2.94 0.12 -19.38
N SER A 123 -3.16 1.09 -20.29
CA SER A 123 -2.49 2.40 -20.27
C SER A 123 -3.19 3.31 -19.27
N THR A 124 -2.46 3.74 -18.24
CA THR A 124 -2.98 4.66 -17.21
C THR A 124 -2.25 6.00 -17.32
N VAL A 125 -2.92 7.09 -16.98
CA VAL A 125 -2.30 8.43 -17.04
C VAL A 125 -1.10 8.48 -16.08
N LEU A 126 -1.17 7.74 -14.98
CA LEU A 126 -0.07 7.57 -14.04
C LEU A 126 1.19 6.99 -14.70
N LYS A 127 1.05 6.01 -15.61
CA LYS A 127 2.19 5.44 -16.35
C LYS A 127 2.81 6.45 -17.32
N GLU A 128 2.05 7.38 -17.87
CA GLU A 128 2.57 8.42 -18.77
C GLU A 128 3.31 9.53 -17.99
N VAL A 129 2.84 9.86 -16.78
CA VAL A 129 3.47 10.89 -15.93
C VAL A 129 4.73 10.37 -15.22
N SER A 130 4.82 9.07 -14.92
CA SER A 130 6.00 8.48 -14.26
C SER A 130 7.23 8.29 -15.14
N VAL A 131 7.18 8.62 -16.44
CA VAL A 131 8.27 8.33 -17.41
C VAL A 131 9.33 9.42 -17.54
N GLU A 132 9.23 10.57 -16.86
CA GLU A 132 10.28 11.60 -16.89
C GLU A 132 10.91 11.85 -15.50
N LEU A 133 11.80 10.95 -15.11
CA LEU A 133 12.96 11.32 -14.28
C LEU A 133 14.21 10.92 -15.07
N PRO A 134 14.86 11.86 -15.79
CA PRO A 134 16.18 11.57 -16.32
C PRO A 134 17.11 11.31 -15.14
N GLU A 135 17.79 10.17 -15.14
CA GLU A 135 18.88 9.90 -14.21
C GLU A 135 19.98 10.95 -14.42
N ALA A 136 19.94 12.00 -13.61
CA ALA A 136 20.98 13.00 -13.57
C ALA A 136 22.21 12.42 -12.87
N GLY A 137 23.18 12.00 -13.69
CA GLY A 137 24.59 12.22 -13.40
C GLY A 137 25.39 11.05 -12.83
N ASN A 138 25.69 10.05 -13.65
CA ASN A 138 26.92 9.26 -13.53
C ASN A 138 27.69 9.29 -14.86
N ALA A 139 28.19 10.48 -15.19
CA ALA A 139 29.31 10.75 -16.10
C ALA A 139 29.99 11.98 -15.48
N GLU A 140 31.26 12.03 -15.09
CA GLU A 140 32.46 11.37 -15.59
C GLU A 140 33.43 11.11 -14.40
N GLN A 141 33.67 9.84 -14.05
CA GLN A 141 34.95 9.42 -13.47
C GLN A 141 35.79 8.86 -14.63
N ASP A 142 36.25 9.72 -15.52
CA ASP A 142 37.30 9.40 -16.49
C ASP A 142 38.19 10.61 -16.77
N LYS A 143 38.86 11.10 -15.72
CA LYS A 143 40.07 11.92 -15.84
C LYS A 143 41.06 11.51 -14.76
N GLY A 144 41.70 10.38 -14.98
CA GLY A 144 42.67 9.85 -14.01
C GLY A 144 43.64 8.81 -14.54
N GLN A 145 43.88 8.69 -15.84
CA GLN A 145 44.99 7.86 -16.34
C GLN A 145 45.39 8.20 -17.79
N ALA A 146 46.06 9.34 -17.98
CA ALA A 146 46.94 9.55 -19.13
C ALA A 146 47.98 10.63 -18.77
N GLY A 147 49.14 10.19 -18.31
CA GLY A 147 50.24 11.07 -17.93
C GLY A 147 51.50 10.30 -17.53
N ALA A 148 51.93 9.38 -18.39
CA ALA A 148 53.29 8.85 -18.36
C ALA A 148 54.19 9.81 -19.15
N ARG A 149 55.10 10.50 -18.46
CA ARG A 149 56.46 10.84 -18.88
C ARG A 149 57.22 11.43 -17.70
#